data_AF-A0A842RJM1-F1
#
_entry.id   AF-A0A842RJM1-F1
#
_cell.length_a   1.000
_cell.length_b   1.000
_cell.length_c   1.000
_cell.angle_alpha   90.00
_cell.angle_beta   90.00
_cell.angle_gamma   90.00
#
_symmetry.space_group_name_H-M   'P 1'
#
loop_
_entity.id
_entity.type
_entity.pdbx_description
1 polymer ?
#
loop_
_entity_poly.entity_id
_entity_poly.type
_entity_poly.pdbx_seq_one_letter_code
_entity_poly.pdbx_strand_id
1 'polypeptide(L)'
;MLTISKLNIIIGAGRKVYSTDELEEIYDLLSKDNQKTVEDFNETEVITSVSNFTIESIPEKQARIILNKYHYLPTHNFVGRRICYSIIDEESSELLAISIWSNTPAPSLAARDEYLGLDDYSERVSTICKVCANNIRFLILPFVQVPNLASRIISKTIKQLKKDWYEKYGDKLKYVETFVDPSRGFKGTCYLASSWKKVGMTKGYSFHGTGYKGMKGFYKMPKCNTRKIIFVKKI
;
A
#
# COMPACT_ATOMS: atom_id res chain seq x y z
N MET A 1 21.83 23.84 21.95
CA MET A 1 22.84 23.04 21.22
C MET A 1 22.94 21.70 21.94
N LEU A 2 22.08 20.76 21.59
CA LEU A 2 22.03 19.43 22.20
C LEU A 2 22.85 18.48 21.34
N THR A 3 23.88 17.92 21.95
CA THR A 3 24.90 17.08 21.33
C THR A 3 24.28 15.78 20.82
N ILE A 4 24.42 15.53 19.52
CA ILE A 4 24.05 14.27 18.85
C ILE A 4 24.98 13.18 19.38
N SER A 5 24.64 12.59 20.51
CA SER A 5 25.30 11.39 21.01
C SER A 5 24.26 10.46 21.61
N LYS A 6 24.17 9.27 21.01
CA LYS A 6 23.41 8.08 21.43
C LYS A 6 21.95 8.01 20.96
N LEU A 7 21.78 7.71 19.68
CA LEU A 7 20.73 6.78 19.24
C LEU A 7 21.42 5.56 18.62
N ASN A 8 21.70 4.57 19.48
CA ASN A 8 22.05 3.22 19.05
C ASN A 8 20.80 2.58 18.45
N ILE A 9 20.59 2.74 17.14
CA ILE A 9 19.60 1.97 16.41
C ILE A 9 20.31 0.75 15.82
N ILE A 10 20.15 -0.40 16.47
CA ILE A 10 20.53 -1.70 15.90
C ILE A 10 19.44 -2.07 14.87
N ILE A 11 19.76 -1.94 13.58
CA ILE A 11 18.91 -2.38 12.46
C ILE A 11 19.57 -3.60 11.79
N GLY A 12 19.00 -4.79 12.00
CA GLY A 12 19.20 -5.95 11.12
C GLY A 12 18.01 -6.05 10.15
N ALA A 13 18.12 -6.38 8.87
CA ALA A 13 19.25 -6.72 8.01
C ALA A 13 19.00 -6.12 6.61
N GLY A 14 20.01 -5.45 6.05
CA GLY A 14 19.98 -4.78 4.74
C GLY A 14 20.06 -3.25 4.83
N ARG A 15 21.26 -2.70 5.03
CA ARG A 15 21.50 -1.26 5.22
C ARG A 15 21.35 -0.47 3.91
N LYS A 16 20.47 0.53 3.89
CA LYS A 16 20.72 1.76 3.13
C LYS A 16 21.17 2.82 4.15
N VAL A 17 22.37 3.34 3.97
CA VAL A 17 22.94 4.42 4.80
C VAL A 17 22.43 5.72 4.20
N TYR A 18 21.62 6.46 4.96
CA TYR A 18 21.26 7.83 4.57
C TYR A 18 22.38 8.77 5.00
N SER A 19 22.72 9.74 4.17
CA SER A 19 23.66 10.79 4.56
C SER A 19 23.04 11.67 5.65
N THR A 20 23.88 12.38 6.40
CA THR A 20 23.42 13.37 7.39
C THR A 20 22.50 14.41 6.74
N ASP A 21 22.83 14.84 5.52
CA ASP A 21 22.03 15.80 4.76
C ASP A 21 20.65 15.24 4.37
N GLU A 22 20.56 13.96 4.01
CA GLU A 22 19.28 13.29 3.72
C GLU A 22 18.40 13.19 4.98
N LEU A 23 19.00 12.97 6.15
CA LEU A 23 18.28 12.94 7.43
C LEU A 23 17.82 14.33 7.85
N GLU A 24 18.64 15.36 7.67
CA GLU A 24 18.28 16.76 7.95
C GLU A 24 17.19 17.26 7.00
N GLU A 25 17.25 16.91 5.71
CA GLU A 25 16.19 17.23 4.76
C GLU A 25 14.87 16.53 5.14
N ILE A 26 14.91 15.27 5.56
CA ILE A 26 13.74 14.55 6.09
C ILE A 26 13.19 15.25 7.35
N TYR A 27 14.06 15.74 8.24
CA TYR A 27 13.68 16.44 9.48
C TYR A 27 13.05 17.81 9.21
N ASP A 28 13.68 18.63 8.36
CA ASP A 28 13.23 19.99 8.03
C ASP A 28 11.93 19.97 7.20
N LEU A 29 11.68 18.85 6.53
CA LEU A 29 10.44 18.57 5.82
C LEU A 29 9.31 18.04 6.72
N LEU A 30 9.63 17.53 7.91
CA LEU A 30 8.68 17.09 8.93
C LEU A 30 8.25 18.22 9.89
N SER A 31 9.07 19.26 10.00
CA SER A 31 8.81 20.41 10.89
C SER A 31 7.90 21.48 10.29
N LYS A 32 7.73 21.52 8.96
CA LYS A 32 7.07 22.62 8.24
C LYS A 32 5.58 22.42 7.93
N ASP A 33 5.06 21.19 7.96
CA ASP A 33 3.64 20.91 7.69
C ASP A 33 3.08 19.89 8.72
N ASN A 34 2.23 20.41 9.62
CA ASN A 34 1.43 19.72 10.65
C ASN A 34 2.15 19.24 11.93
N GLN A 35 1.63 19.74 13.05
CA GLN A 35 1.84 19.26 14.41
C GLN A 35 1.41 17.80 14.55
N LYS A 36 2.37 16.89 14.34
CA LYS A 36 2.60 15.62 15.04
C LYS A 36 3.81 15.01 14.32
N THR A 37 4.99 15.35 14.82
CA THR A 37 6.25 14.85 14.29
C THR A 37 6.29 13.33 14.48
N VAL A 38 7.01 12.64 13.60
CA VAL A 38 7.23 11.19 13.60
C VAL A 38 7.89 10.66 14.90
N GLU A 39 8.23 11.57 15.81
CA GLU A 39 8.78 11.34 17.15
C GLU A 39 7.74 10.83 18.18
N ASP A 40 6.43 10.93 17.90
CA ASP A 40 5.38 10.62 18.89
C ASP A 40 4.78 9.19 18.80
N PHE A 41 5.33 8.29 17.97
CA PHE A 41 4.86 6.90 18.04
C PHE A 41 5.44 6.25 19.29
N ASN A 42 4.59 5.91 20.25
CA ASN A 42 4.94 5.15 21.44
C ASN A 42 5.27 3.70 21.04
N GLU A 43 6.44 3.51 20.42
CA GLU A 43 6.95 2.21 19.94
C GLU A 43 7.17 1.20 21.07
N THR A 44 7.13 1.68 22.32
CA THR A 44 7.34 0.88 23.52
C THR A 44 6.10 0.17 24.03
N GLU A 45 4.89 0.58 23.62
CA GLU A 45 3.64 -0.01 24.08
C GLU A 45 2.99 -0.86 22.98
N VAL A 46 2.65 -2.10 23.32
CA VAL A 46 2.01 -3.02 22.37
C VAL A 46 0.49 -2.82 22.43
N ILE A 47 -0.09 -2.38 21.32
CA ILE A 47 -1.54 -2.23 21.17
C ILE A 47 -2.16 -3.62 20.95
N THR A 48 -2.89 -4.12 21.94
CA THR A 48 -3.48 -5.48 21.90
C THR A 48 -4.99 -5.48 21.68
N SER A 49 -5.66 -4.35 21.87
CA SER A 49 -7.09 -4.17 21.63
C SER A 49 -7.39 -2.84 20.95
N VAL A 50 -8.34 -2.86 20.01
CA VAL A 50 -8.87 -1.65 19.35
C VAL A 50 -10.38 -1.81 19.21
N SER A 51 -11.13 -0.94 19.89
CA SER A 51 -12.59 -0.91 19.89
C SER A 51 -13.10 -0.36 18.54
N ASN A 52 -12.73 0.86 18.21
CA ASN A 52 -13.02 1.56 16.95
C ASN A 52 -11.78 2.25 16.38
N PHE A 53 -11.89 2.74 15.16
CA PHE A 53 -10.81 3.45 14.49
C PHE A 53 -11.38 4.30 13.37
N THR A 54 -10.76 5.45 13.15
CA THR A 54 -11.01 6.35 12.02
C THR A 54 -10.11 6.00 10.85
N ILE A 55 -10.51 6.47 9.66
CA ILE A 55 -9.73 6.36 8.44
C ILE A 55 -9.63 7.76 7.87
N GLU A 56 -8.40 8.26 7.76
CA GLU A 56 -8.14 9.64 7.37
C GLU A 56 -7.18 9.67 6.19
N SER A 57 -7.40 10.60 5.25
CA SER A 57 -6.47 10.81 4.15
C SER A 57 -5.18 11.43 4.69
N ILE A 58 -4.05 10.80 4.41
CA ILE A 58 -2.72 11.27 4.80
C ILE A 58 -1.93 11.72 3.57
N PRO A 59 -1.11 12.78 3.65
CA PRO A 59 -0.16 13.10 2.58
C PRO A 59 0.77 11.93 2.28
N GLU A 60 0.98 11.65 1.00
CA GLU A 60 1.83 10.54 0.55
C GLU A 60 3.23 10.59 1.17
N LYS A 61 3.81 11.78 1.28
CA LYS A 61 5.13 11.97 1.86
C LYS A 61 5.22 11.39 3.27
N GLN A 62 4.23 11.66 4.11
CA GLN A 62 4.16 11.11 5.47
C GLN A 62 3.94 9.59 5.45
N ALA A 63 3.02 9.10 4.62
CA ALA A 63 2.80 7.64 4.46
C ALA A 63 4.08 6.92 4.03
N ARG A 64 4.89 7.51 3.14
CA ARG A 64 6.16 6.94 2.67
C ARG A 64 7.21 6.86 3.77
N ILE A 65 7.29 7.85 4.66
CA ILE A 65 8.21 7.82 5.80
C ILE A 65 7.91 6.61 6.68
N ILE A 66 6.65 6.42 7.04
CA ILE A 66 6.19 5.29 7.87
C ILE A 66 6.43 3.95 7.15
N LEU A 67 6.10 3.86 5.86
CA LEU A 67 6.34 2.65 5.07
C LEU A 67 7.83 2.32 4.92
N ASN A 68 8.69 3.31 4.73
CA ASN A 68 10.14 3.08 4.65
C ASN A 68 10.73 2.59 5.98
N LYS A 69 10.15 3.00 7.10
CA LYS A 69 10.58 2.55 8.43
C LYS A 69 10.11 1.13 8.75
N TYR A 70 8.87 0.79 8.42
CA TYR A 70 8.24 -0.44 8.94
C TYR A 70 7.81 -1.47 7.89
N HIS A 71 7.64 -1.10 6.62
CA HIS A 71 7.18 -2.03 5.59
C HIS A 71 8.36 -2.84 5.02
N TYR A 72 8.18 -4.16 4.88
CA TYR A 72 9.20 -5.09 4.36
C TYR A 72 9.54 -4.92 2.86
N LEU A 73 8.92 -3.94 2.17
CA LEU A 73 9.18 -3.63 0.76
C LEU A 73 9.64 -2.19 0.69
N PRO A 74 10.67 -1.89 -0.12
CA PRO A 74 11.06 -0.51 -0.34
C PRO A 74 9.89 0.29 -0.92
N THR A 75 9.83 1.56 -0.52
CA THR A 75 8.84 2.50 -1.05
C THR A 75 9.49 3.40 -2.07
N HIS A 76 9.06 3.27 -3.32
CA HIS A 76 9.47 4.13 -4.42
C HIS A 76 8.44 5.24 -4.64
N ASN A 77 8.79 6.24 -5.44
CA ASN A 77 7.82 7.26 -5.86
C ASN A 77 6.63 6.58 -6.53
N PHE A 78 5.43 6.86 -6.05
CA PHE A 78 4.21 6.40 -6.70
C PHE A 78 3.90 7.32 -7.88
N VAL A 79 3.40 6.76 -8.97
CA VAL A 79 2.95 7.51 -10.15
C VAL A 79 1.47 7.23 -10.37
N GLY A 80 0.71 8.24 -10.81
CA GLY A 80 -0.72 8.12 -11.10
C GLY A 80 -1.65 8.48 -9.93
N ARG A 81 -2.94 8.18 -10.11
CA ARG A 81 -4.03 8.44 -9.14
C ARG A 81 -3.84 7.57 -7.91
N ARG A 82 -3.95 8.16 -6.72
CA ARG A 82 -3.71 7.50 -5.44
C ARG A 82 -4.43 8.17 -4.27
N ILE A 83 -4.77 7.37 -3.27
CA ILE A 83 -5.19 7.82 -1.95
C ILE A 83 -4.40 7.03 -0.91
N CYS A 84 -3.82 7.75 0.05
CA CYS A 84 -3.12 7.16 1.18
C CYS A 84 -3.99 7.38 2.42
N TYR A 85 -4.14 6.34 3.23
CA TYR A 85 -4.91 6.39 4.46
C TYR A 85 -4.03 6.10 5.67
N SER A 86 -4.20 6.92 6.71
CA SER A 86 -3.88 6.57 8.09
C SER A 86 -5.11 5.93 8.74
N ILE A 87 -4.86 4.93 9.57
CA ILE A 87 -5.86 4.29 10.40
C ILE A 87 -5.50 4.62 11.83
N ILE A 88 -6.37 5.34 12.54
CA ILE A 88 -6.08 5.90 13.86
C ILE A 88 -7.09 5.32 14.84
N ASP A 89 -6.62 4.85 15.99
CA ASP A 89 -7.50 4.43 17.09
C ASP A 89 -8.31 5.63 17.60
N GLU A 90 -9.61 5.46 17.76
CA GLU A 90 -10.50 6.54 18.23
C GLU A 90 -10.26 6.89 19.69
N GLU A 91 -9.85 5.92 20.51
CA GLU A 91 -9.70 6.10 21.96
C GLU A 91 -8.34 6.70 22.31
N SER A 92 -7.26 6.08 21.84
CA SER A 92 -5.89 6.50 22.14
C SER A 92 -5.33 7.56 21.19
N SER A 93 -5.97 7.79 20.05
CA SER A 93 -5.42 8.59 18.94
C SER A 93 -4.10 8.06 18.37
N GLU A 94 -3.78 6.78 18.61
CA GLU A 94 -2.57 6.14 18.09
C GLU A 94 -2.74 5.69 16.64
N LEU A 95 -1.66 5.79 15.86
CA LEU A 95 -1.65 5.26 14.50
C LEU A 95 -1.54 3.73 14.54
N LEU A 96 -2.49 3.05 13.89
CA LEU A 96 -2.57 1.60 13.84
C LEU A 96 -1.98 1.02 12.55
N ALA A 97 -2.27 1.68 11.42
CA ALA A 97 -1.97 1.14 10.10
C ALA A 97 -1.87 2.23 9.02
N ILE A 98 -1.23 1.87 7.91
CA ILE A 98 -1.19 2.63 6.66
C ILE A 98 -1.73 1.77 5.52
N SER A 99 -2.58 2.35 4.68
CA SER A 99 -3.05 1.71 3.45
C SER A 99 -2.89 2.67 2.26
N ILE A 100 -2.28 2.20 1.17
CA ILE A 100 -2.14 2.98 -0.07
C ILE A 100 -2.90 2.30 -1.19
N TRP A 101 -3.81 3.05 -1.79
CA TRP A 101 -4.61 2.65 -2.93
C TRP A 101 -4.18 3.45 -4.14
N SER A 102 -3.88 2.76 -5.24
CA SER A 102 -3.51 3.39 -6.50
C SER A 102 -4.27 2.79 -7.66
N ASN A 103 -4.36 3.56 -8.73
CA ASN A 103 -4.90 3.09 -9.99
C ASN A 103 -3.76 2.79 -10.95
N THR A 104 -2.98 1.78 -10.56
CA THR A 104 -1.91 1.19 -11.37
C THR A 104 -2.13 -0.31 -11.47
N PRO A 105 -3.28 -0.75 -12.03
CA PRO A 105 -3.56 -2.18 -12.19
C PRO A 105 -2.55 -2.79 -13.16
N ALA A 106 -2.16 -4.04 -12.94
CA ALA A 106 -1.26 -4.70 -13.89
C ALA A 106 -1.99 -4.89 -15.24
N PRO A 107 -1.38 -4.50 -16.37
CA PRO A 107 -2.08 -4.40 -17.66
C PRO A 107 -2.48 -5.76 -18.25
N SER A 108 -1.81 -6.85 -17.86
CA SER A 108 -2.10 -8.22 -18.29
C SER A 108 -2.13 -9.16 -17.10
N LEU A 109 -3.34 -9.59 -16.72
CA LEU A 109 -3.58 -10.55 -15.64
C LEU A 109 -4.72 -11.48 -16.02
N ALA A 110 -4.41 -12.56 -16.75
CA ALA A 110 -5.41 -13.51 -17.26
C ALA A 110 -6.41 -13.98 -16.18
N ALA A 111 -5.93 -14.35 -14.99
CA ALA A 111 -6.78 -14.80 -13.90
C ALA A 111 -7.77 -13.73 -13.37
N ARG A 112 -7.37 -12.45 -13.41
CA ARG A 112 -8.28 -11.34 -13.08
C ARG A 112 -9.27 -11.14 -14.22
N ASP A 113 -8.78 -11.12 -15.45
CA ASP A 113 -9.56 -10.84 -16.65
C ASP A 113 -10.67 -11.88 -16.83
N GLU A 114 -10.36 -13.17 -16.64
CA GLU A 114 -11.31 -14.28 -16.62
C GLU A 114 -12.37 -14.12 -15.52
N TYR A 115 -11.94 -13.77 -14.29
CA TYR A 115 -12.89 -13.56 -13.18
C TYR A 115 -13.82 -12.35 -13.38
N LEU A 116 -13.34 -11.34 -14.10
CA LEU A 116 -14.09 -10.12 -14.39
C LEU A 116 -14.86 -10.16 -15.72
N GLY A 117 -14.65 -11.17 -16.56
CA GLY A 117 -15.23 -11.28 -17.90
C GLY A 117 -14.72 -10.19 -18.86
N LEU A 118 -13.42 -9.89 -18.83
CA LEU A 118 -12.79 -8.84 -19.64
C LEU A 118 -12.13 -9.43 -20.90
N ASP A 119 -12.91 -9.57 -21.97
CA ASP A 119 -12.49 -10.28 -23.20
C ASP A 119 -11.77 -9.38 -24.23
N ASP A 120 -12.07 -8.07 -24.30
CA ASP A 120 -11.45 -7.11 -25.23
C ASP A 120 -10.25 -6.38 -24.60
N TYR A 121 -9.04 -6.57 -25.13
CA TYR A 121 -7.79 -5.95 -24.66
C TYR A 121 -7.81 -4.40 -24.71
N SER A 122 -8.41 -3.82 -25.75
CA SER A 122 -8.43 -2.37 -26.02
C SER A 122 -9.35 -1.64 -25.03
N GLU A 123 -10.53 -2.19 -24.82
CA GLU A 123 -11.49 -1.70 -23.83
C GLU A 123 -10.98 -1.96 -22.40
N ARG A 124 -10.25 -3.06 -22.19
CA ARG A 124 -9.68 -3.45 -20.90
C ARG A 124 -8.79 -2.38 -20.29
N VAL A 125 -7.76 -1.89 -20.99
CA VAL A 125 -6.79 -0.97 -20.35
C VAL A 125 -7.46 0.35 -19.98
N SER A 126 -8.30 0.91 -20.86
CA SER A 126 -9.00 2.17 -20.60
C SER A 126 -10.09 2.04 -19.54
N THR A 127 -10.76 0.88 -19.48
CA THR A 127 -11.83 0.59 -18.51
C THR A 127 -11.27 0.28 -17.14
N ILE A 128 -10.32 -0.66 -17.02
CA ILE A 128 -9.73 -1.04 -15.72
C ILE A 128 -9.09 0.19 -15.06
N CYS A 129 -8.38 1.02 -15.82
CA CYS A 129 -7.81 2.27 -15.32
C CYS A 129 -8.85 3.34 -14.91
N LYS A 130 -10.16 3.08 -14.98
CA LYS A 130 -11.20 3.96 -14.43
C LYS A 130 -12.03 3.28 -13.36
N VAL A 131 -12.13 1.94 -13.39
CA VAL A 131 -13.04 1.21 -12.50
C VAL A 131 -12.33 0.36 -11.45
N CYS A 132 -11.01 0.33 -11.43
CA CYS A 132 -10.20 -0.47 -10.51
C CYS A 132 -9.28 0.39 -9.64
N ALA A 133 -9.18 0.02 -8.36
CA ALA A 133 -8.09 0.46 -7.50
C ALA A 133 -7.34 -0.75 -6.92
N ASN A 134 -6.02 -0.62 -6.83
CA ASN A 134 -5.12 -1.63 -6.30
C ASN A 134 -4.65 -1.21 -4.89
N ASN A 135 -4.76 -2.11 -3.91
CA ASN A 135 -4.11 -1.93 -2.62
C ASN A 135 -2.63 -2.32 -2.74
N ILE A 136 -1.78 -1.32 -2.99
CA ILE A 136 -0.36 -1.50 -3.30
C ILE A 136 0.52 -1.58 -2.06
N ARG A 137 0.08 -1.04 -0.92
CA ARG A 137 0.76 -1.13 0.37
C ARG A 137 -0.28 -1.20 1.48
N PHE A 138 -0.16 -2.22 2.31
CA PHE A 138 -0.96 -2.37 3.50
C PHE A 138 -0.04 -2.77 4.65
N LEU A 139 0.04 -1.90 5.65
CA LEU A 139 0.93 -2.02 6.80
C LEU A 139 0.09 -1.89 8.06
N ILE A 140 0.09 -2.92 8.90
CA ILE A 140 -0.22 -2.76 10.32
C ILE A 140 1.11 -2.53 11.02
N LEU A 141 1.19 -1.53 11.91
CA LEU A 141 2.44 -1.22 12.60
C LEU A 141 2.89 -2.41 13.46
N PRO A 142 4.21 -2.62 13.61
CA PRO A 142 4.75 -3.84 14.23
C PRO A 142 4.36 -4.00 15.71
N PHE A 143 4.06 -2.91 16.40
CA PHE A 143 3.61 -2.89 17.79
C PHE A 143 2.07 -3.04 17.93
N VAL A 144 1.34 -3.25 16.84
CA VAL A 144 -0.12 -3.48 16.85
C VAL A 144 -0.43 -4.96 16.67
N GLN A 145 -0.85 -5.61 17.75
CA GLN A 145 -1.10 -7.05 17.83
C GLN A 145 -2.57 -7.36 18.14
N VAL A 146 -3.46 -6.83 17.30
CA VAL A 146 -4.92 -6.98 17.48
C VAL A 146 -5.46 -8.06 16.54
N PRO A 147 -6.05 -9.16 17.05
CA PRO A 147 -6.66 -10.20 16.22
C PRO A 147 -7.72 -9.63 15.28
N ASN A 148 -7.74 -10.10 14.02
CA ASN A 148 -8.73 -9.73 12.99
C ASN A 148 -8.78 -8.23 12.64
N LEU A 149 -7.84 -7.40 13.13
CA LEU A 149 -7.81 -5.97 12.82
C LEU A 149 -7.61 -5.72 11.32
N ALA A 150 -6.75 -6.51 10.67
CA ALA A 150 -6.49 -6.39 9.24
C ALA A 150 -7.76 -6.48 8.37
N SER A 151 -8.61 -7.48 8.60
CA SER A 151 -9.85 -7.66 7.83
C SER A 151 -10.90 -6.61 8.16
N ARG A 152 -10.97 -6.15 9.43
CA ARG A 152 -11.81 -5.01 9.84
C ARG A 152 -11.40 -3.73 9.11
N ILE A 153 -10.10 -3.41 9.11
CA ILE A 153 -9.54 -2.25 8.42
C ILE A 153 -9.87 -2.31 6.94
N ILE A 154 -9.50 -3.38 6.25
CA ILE A 154 -9.74 -3.53 4.80
C ILE A 154 -11.23 -3.33 4.46
N SER A 155 -12.13 -3.90 5.27
CA SER A 155 -13.58 -3.78 5.04
C SER A 155 -14.09 -2.36 5.19
N LYS A 156 -13.62 -1.61 6.21
CA LYS A 156 -13.97 -0.18 6.38
C LYS A 156 -13.31 0.69 5.32
N THR A 157 -12.03 0.48 5.01
CA THR A 157 -11.28 1.27 4.01
C THR A 157 -11.89 1.16 2.62
N ILE A 158 -12.40 0.00 2.19
CA ILE A 158 -13.07 -0.12 0.89
C ILE A 158 -14.33 0.76 0.82
N LYS A 159 -15.10 0.86 1.91
CA LYS A 159 -16.30 1.71 1.94
C LYS A 159 -15.92 3.18 1.79
N GLN A 160 -14.89 3.62 2.52
CA GLN A 160 -14.35 4.98 2.44
C GLN A 160 -13.77 5.27 1.05
N LEU A 161 -12.98 4.34 0.53
CA LEU A 161 -12.30 4.44 -0.77
C LEU A 161 -13.28 4.74 -1.90
N LYS A 162 -14.45 4.08 -1.95
CA LYS A 162 -15.46 4.35 -3.00
C LYS A 162 -15.87 5.81 -3.06
N LYS A 163 -16.12 6.40 -1.88
CA LYS A 163 -16.56 7.78 -1.74
C LYS A 163 -15.42 8.72 -2.13
N ASP A 164 -14.28 8.59 -1.46
CA ASP A 164 -13.16 9.50 -1.65
C ASP A 164 -12.59 9.42 -3.07
N TRP A 165 -12.60 8.24 -3.68
CA TRP A 165 -12.12 8.06 -5.05
C TRP A 165 -13.02 8.78 -6.05
N TYR A 166 -14.34 8.69 -5.88
CA TYR A 166 -15.28 9.41 -6.71
C TYR A 166 -15.16 10.93 -6.50
N GLU A 167 -15.06 11.37 -5.25
CA GLU A 167 -14.90 12.80 -4.92
C GLU A 167 -13.59 13.37 -5.50
N LYS A 168 -12.49 12.62 -5.43
CA LYS A 168 -11.17 13.08 -5.87
C LYS A 168 -10.96 12.97 -7.39
N TYR A 169 -11.53 11.96 -8.04
CA TYR A 169 -11.22 11.64 -9.44
C TYR A 169 -12.42 11.57 -10.38
N GLY A 170 -13.65 11.61 -9.85
CA GLY A 170 -14.89 11.47 -10.63
C GLY A 170 -15.18 10.04 -11.10
N ASP A 171 -14.32 9.08 -10.76
CA ASP A 171 -14.46 7.69 -11.18
C ASP A 171 -15.27 6.86 -10.18
N LYS A 172 -16.18 6.02 -10.68
CA LYS A 172 -16.87 5.02 -9.87
C LYS A 172 -16.12 3.69 -9.93
N LEU A 173 -15.43 3.36 -8.84
CA LEU A 173 -14.78 2.05 -8.69
C LEU A 173 -15.82 0.93 -8.69
N LYS A 174 -15.57 -0.13 -9.46
CA LYS A 174 -16.41 -1.34 -9.54
C LYS A 174 -15.76 -2.56 -8.87
N TYR A 175 -14.43 -2.55 -8.76
CA TYR A 175 -13.69 -3.59 -8.08
C TYR A 175 -12.36 -3.07 -7.57
N VAL A 176 -11.77 -3.85 -6.67
CA VAL A 176 -10.44 -3.64 -6.13
C VAL A 176 -9.61 -4.91 -6.26
N GLU A 177 -8.30 -4.73 -6.39
CA GLU A 177 -7.34 -5.83 -6.47
C GLU A 177 -6.17 -5.63 -5.51
N THR A 178 -5.44 -6.71 -5.23
CA THR A 178 -4.17 -6.67 -4.50
C THR A 178 -3.34 -7.91 -4.81
N PHE A 179 -2.05 -7.86 -4.49
CA PHE A 179 -1.09 -8.93 -4.74
C PHE A 179 -0.35 -9.34 -3.47
N VAL A 180 -0.55 -10.59 -3.07
CA VAL A 180 0.09 -11.17 -1.88
C VAL A 180 1.27 -12.02 -2.31
N ASP A 181 2.43 -11.86 -1.66
CA ASP A 181 3.63 -12.63 -1.96
C ASP A 181 3.72 -13.89 -1.06
N PRO A 182 3.36 -15.09 -1.57
CA PRO A 182 3.39 -16.31 -0.79
C PRO A 182 4.81 -16.76 -0.43
N SER A 183 5.85 -16.31 -1.16
CA SER A 183 7.24 -16.66 -0.85
C SER A 183 7.70 -16.08 0.49
N ARG A 184 6.98 -15.08 1.00
CA ARG A 184 7.19 -14.46 2.31
C ARG A 184 6.31 -15.06 3.41
N GLY A 185 5.63 -16.17 3.14
CA GLY A 185 4.72 -16.84 4.07
C GLY A 185 3.31 -16.21 4.15
N PHE A 186 3.03 -15.17 3.37
CA PHE A 186 1.71 -14.54 3.38
C PHE A 186 0.66 -15.38 2.64
N LYS A 187 -0.41 -15.74 3.35
CA LYS A 187 -1.55 -16.50 2.80
C LYS A 187 -2.69 -15.62 2.28
N GLY A 188 -2.69 -14.33 2.62
CA GLY A 188 -3.77 -13.40 2.28
C GLY A 188 -5.04 -13.62 3.12
N THR A 189 -4.90 -14.16 4.35
CA THR A 189 -6.03 -14.49 5.23
C THR A 189 -6.94 -13.30 5.50
N CYS A 190 -6.40 -12.09 5.67
CA CYS A 190 -7.21 -10.88 5.89
C CYS A 190 -8.09 -10.52 4.69
N TYR A 191 -7.64 -10.80 3.46
CA TYR A 191 -8.42 -10.62 2.24
C TYR A 191 -9.54 -11.67 2.16
N LEU A 192 -9.24 -12.94 2.43
CA LEU A 192 -10.27 -13.99 2.51
C LEU A 192 -11.34 -13.68 3.56
N ALA A 193 -10.91 -13.28 4.77
CA ALA A 193 -11.79 -12.92 5.87
C ALA A 193 -12.63 -11.65 5.62
N SER A 194 -12.26 -10.84 4.61
CA SER A 194 -13.02 -9.66 4.18
C SER A 194 -13.74 -9.90 2.84
N SER A 195 -14.07 -11.15 2.51
CA SER A 195 -14.83 -11.56 1.32
C SER A 195 -14.17 -11.20 -0.01
N TRP A 196 -12.84 -11.18 -0.08
CA TRP A 196 -12.13 -11.11 -1.36
C TRP A 196 -12.01 -12.52 -1.96
N LYS A 197 -12.05 -12.58 -3.30
CA LYS A 197 -11.83 -13.81 -4.04
C LYS A 197 -10.36 -13.95 -4.38
N LYS A 198 -9.76 -15.09 -4.02
CA LYS A 198 -8.49 -15.54 -4.61
C LYS A 198 -8.76 -15.99 -6.05
N VAL A 199 -8.27 -15.26 -7.04
CA VAL A 199 -8.58 -15.52 -8.47
C VAL A 199 -7.46 -16.28 -9.19
N GLY A 200 -6.23 -16.24 -8.69
CA GLY A 200 -5.12 -16.98 -9.30
C GLY A 200 -3.75 -16.50 -8.84
N MET A 201 -2.73 -16.76 -9.66
CA MET A 201 -1.36 -16.30 -9.44
C MET A 201 -0.86 -15.45 -10.60
N THR A 202 0.00 -14.47 -10.31
CA THR A 202 0.76 -13.77 -11.34
C THR A 202 1.76 -14.72 -12.00
N LYS A 203 2.13 -14.43 -13.25
CA LYS A 203 3.13 -15.21 -13.99
C LYS A 203 4.59 -14.90 -13.58
N GLY A 204 4.80 -14.05 -12.57
CA GLY A 204 6.14 -13.67 -12.12
C GLY A 204 6.85 -12.73 -13.10
N TYR A 205 6.19 -11.65 -13.51
CA TYR A 205 6.79 -10.61 -14.35
C TYR A 205 6.85 -9.29 -13.57
N SER A 206 7.99 -8.62 -13.66
CA SER A 206 8.18 -7.29 -13.08
C SER A 206 8.35 -6.25 -14.19
N PHE A 207 7.66 -5.12 -14.06
CA PHE A 207 7.82 -3.99 -14.95
C PHE A 207 9.16 -3.30 -14.64
N HIS A 208 10.12 -3.38 -15.57
CA HIS A 208 11.34 -2.58 -15.53
C HIS A 208 11.12 -1.40 -16.47
N GLY A 209 11.08 -0.20 -15.90
CA GLY A 209 10.74 1.01 -16.63
C GLY A 209 11.79 1.38 -17.66
N THR A 210 11.50 1.12 -18.92
CA THR A 210 11.97 1.93 -20.05
C THR A 210 10.72 2.31 -20.86
N GLY A 211 10.51 3.62 -21.02
CA GLY A 211 9.22 4.25 -21.30
C GLY A 211 8.38 3.72 -22.47
N TYR A 212 7.10 4.06 -22.44
CA TYR A 212 6.21 4.02 -23.60
C TYR A 212 6.68 5.09 -24.62
N LYS A 213 7.68 4.76 -25.44
CA LYS A 213 7.84 5.37 -26.77
C LYS A 213 7.45 4.30 -27.78
N GLY A 214 6.46 4.63 -28.59
CA GLY A 214 5.70 3.68 -29.39
C GLY A 214 6.57 2.74 -30.23
N MET A 215 6.13 1.48 -30.34
CA MET A 215 6.24 0.63 -31.52
C MET A 215 5.76 -0.79 -31.18
N LYS A 216 5.16 -1.43 -32.19
CA LYS A 216 4.81 -2.84 -32.23
C LYS A 216 6.03 -3.69 -31.86
N GLY A 217 5.96 -4.49 -30.80
CA GLY A 217 7.03 -5.42 -30.45
C GLY A 217 6.80 -6.08 -29.10
N PHE A 218 6.80 -7.41 -29.08
CA PHE A 218 6.69 -8.24 -27.88
C PHE A 218 7.85 -7.97 -26.90
N TYR A 219 7.65 -7.11 -25.90
CA TYR A 219 8.61 -6.99 -24.80
C TYR A 219 8.51 -8.22 -23.90
N LYS A 220 9.58 -9.02 -23.84
CA LYS A 220 9.81 -9.99 -22.77
C LYS A 220 10.00 -9.21 -21.47
N MET A 221 8.94 -9.12 -20.66
CA MET A 221 9.08 -8.64 -19.29
C MET A 221 10.08 -9.55 -18.55
N PRO A 222 11.06 -9.00 -17.81
CA PRO A 222 11.96 -9.82 -17.02
C PRO A 222 11.15 -10.67 -16.04
N LYS A 223 11.39 -11.98 -16.07
CA LYS A 223 10.81 -12.88 -15.08
C LYS A 223 11.35 -12.49 -13.71
N CYS A 224 10.49 -12.06 -12.81
CA CYS A 224 10.82 -12.07 -11.39
C CYS A 224 10.39 -13.44 -10.83
N ASN A 225 11.29 -14.10 -10.10
CA ASN A 225 11.02 -15.43 -9.55
C ASN A 225 9.92 -15.45 -8.46
N THR A 226 9.24 -14.33 -8.21
CA THR A 226 8.19 -14.19 -7.20
C THR A 226 6.81 -14.04 -7.86
N ARG A 227 6.09 -15.17 -7.93
CA ARG A 227 4.66 -15.18 -8.29
C ARG A 227 3.84 -14.72 -7.10
N LYS A 228 2.87 -13.83 -7.34
CA LYS A 228 1.98 -13.29 -6.30
C LYS A 228 0.60 -13.90 -6.43
N ILE A 229 -0.07 -14.15 -5.31
CA ILE A 229 -1.49 -14.50 -5.28
C ILE A 229 -2.28 -13.24 -5.60
N ILE A 230 -3.23 -13.36 -6.53
CA ILE A 230 -4.11 -12.26 -6.94
C ILE A 230 -5.41 -12.39 -6.15
N PHE A 231 -5.77 -11.32 -5.44
CA PHE A 231 -7.06 -11.18 -4.79
C PHE A 231 -7.85 -10.07 -5.46
N VAL A 232 -9.13 -10.32 -5.72
CA VAL A 232 -10.06 -9.35 -6.32
C VAL A 232 -11.34 -9.31 -5.51
N LYS A 233 -11.90 -8.12 -5.32
CA LYS A 233 -13.23 -7.94 -4.73
C LYS A 233 -14.04 -6.98 -5.60
N LYS A 234 -15.24 -7.41 -5.99
CA LYS A 234 -16.24 -6.52 -6.60
C LYS A 234 -16.83 -5.64 -5.50
N ILE A 235 -16.97 -4.35 -5.75
CA ILE A 235 -17.38 -3.37 -4.74
C ILE A 235 -18.53 -2.52 -5.25
#